data_AF-A0A3N9XZG8-F1
#
_entry.id   AF-A0A3N9XZG8-F1
#
_cell.length_a   1.000
_cell.length_b   1.000
_cell.length_c   1.000
_cell.angle_alpha   90.00
_cell.angle_beta   90.00
_cell.angle_gamma   90.00
#
_symmetry.space_group_name_H-M   'P 1'
#
loop_
_entity.id
_entity.type
_entity.pdbx_description
1 polymer ?
#
loop_
_entity_poly.entity_id
_entity_poly.type
_entity_poly.pdbx_seq_one_letter_code
_entity_poly.pdbx_strand_id
1 'polypeptide(L)'
;MGRFLALFNGAADEADKAELTEQQQTEFMNAWASWAQANEKAIVDPGAPLNAKKLVTARGVEDFTDALIAYTIVEAGSHDEAVQIFSGHPHLGLFAGNSIAVLECPPPPS
;
A
#
# COMPACT_ATOMS: atom_id res chain seq x y z
N MET A 1 14.00 3.97 -15.84
CA MET A 1 13.27 3.89 -14.57
C MET A 1 11.81 4.13 -14.88
N GLY A 2 10.94 3.18 -14.53
CA GLY A 2 9.49 3.32 -14.57
C GLY A 2 8.96 3.69 -13.19
N ARG A 3 7.81 4.34 -13.14
CA ARG A 3 7.09 4.62 -11.88
C ARG A 3 6.09 3.51 -11.63
N PHE A 4 5.98 3.07 -10.38
CA PHE A 4 5.05 2.03 -9.97
C PHE A 4 4.23 2.51 -8.78
N LEU A 5 2.91 2.31 -8.86
CA LEU A 5 1.98 2.53 -7.78
C LEU A 5 1.76 1.21 -7.05
N ALA A 6 2.07 1.18 -5.76
CA ALA A 6 1.69 0.09 -4.87
C ALA A 6 0.39 0.43 -4.15
N LEU A 7 -0.58 -0.47 -4.22
CA LEU A 7 -1.85 -0.40 -3.52
C LEU A 7 -1.92 -1.51 -2.47
N PHE A 8 -2.12 -1.13 -1.21
CA PHE A 8 -2.15 -2.05 -0.09
C PHE A 8 -3.60 -2.48 0.17
N ASN A 9 -3.88 -3.78 0.11
CA ASN A 9 -5.16 -4.34 0.47
C ASN A 9 -5.11 -4.92 1.88
N GLY A 10 -6.02 -4.50 2.76
CA GLY A 10 -6.23 -5.08 4.08
C GLY A 10 -7.30 -6.17 4.06
N ALA A 11 -7.03 -7.30 4.71
CA ALA A 11 -7.97 -8.41 4.85
C ALA A 11 -8.67 -8.47 6.22
N ALA A 12 -8.15 -7.74 7.21
CA ALA A 12 -8.68 -7.72 8.57
C ALA A 12 -10.06 -7.05 8.66
N ASP A 13 -10.96 -7.70 9.39
CA ASP A 13 -12.23 -7.09 9.81
C ASP A 13 -12.06 -6.22 11.06
N GLU A 14 -13.17 -5.69 11.59
CA GLU A 14 -13.12 -4.83 12.77
C GLU A 14 -12.79 -5.59 14.06
N ALA A 15 -13.11 -6.88 14.15
CA ALA A 15 -12.76 -7.71 15.30
C ALA A 15 -11.25 -7.99 15.29
N ASP A 16 -10.70 -8.37 14.13
CA ASP A 16 -9.26 -8.58 13.94
C ASP A 16 -8.44 -7.34 14.34
N LYS A 17 -8.90 -6.15 13.92
CA LYS A 17 -8.24 -4.88 14.27
C LYS A 17 -8.34 -4.57 15.75
N ALA A 18 -9.46 -4.90 16.40
CA ALA A 18 -9.65 -4.66 17.82
C ALA A 18 -8.74 -5.54 18.70
N GLU A 19 -8.28 -6.68 18.18
CA GLU A 19 -7.34 -7.57 18.86
C GLU A 19 -5.87 -7.08 18.77
N LEU A 20 -5.55 -6.13 17.89
CA LEU A 20 -4.20 -5.58 17.78
C LEU A 20 -3.83 -4.75 19.02
N THR A 21 -2.89 -5.26 19.80
CA THR A 21 -2.31 -4.55 20.93
C THR A 21 -1.51 -3.32 20.48
N GLU A 22 -1.38 -2.32 21.36
CA GLU A 22 -0.53 -1.14 21.11
C GLU A 22 0.92 -1.52 20.80
N GLN A 23 1.42 -2.59 21.42
CA GLN A 23 2.75 -3.12 21.16
C GLN A 23 2.88 -3.63 19.71
N GLN A 24 1.94 -4.46 19.24
CA GLN A 24 1.95 -4.96 17.86
C GLN A 24 1.82 -3.82 16.85
N GLN A 25 1.00 -2.81 17.14
CA GLN A 25 0.88 -1.62 16.30
C GLN A 25 2.22 -0.86 16.22
N THR A 26 2.90 -0.68 17.35
CA THR A 26 4.21 -0.01 17.41
C THR A 26 5.29 -0.81 16.67
N GLU A 27 5.35 -2.12 16.87
CA GLU A 27 6.27 -3.02 16.17
C GLU A 27 6.05 -2.97 14.65
N PHE A 28 4.78 -2.97 14.22
CA PHE A 28 4.41 -2.82 12.81
C PHE A 28 4.89 -1.49 12.22
N MET A 29 4.67 -0.37 12.91
CA MET A 29 5.12 0.94 12.46
C MET A 29 6.65 1.05 12.38
N ASN A 30 7.36 0.43 13.33
CA ASN A 30 8.83 0.37 13.31
C ASN A 30 9.36 -0.48 12.13
N ALA A 31 8.72 -1.61 11.85
CA ALA A 31 9.05 -2.45 10.71
C ALA A 31 8.78 -1.70 9.39
N TRP A 32 7.67 -0.95 9.31
CA TRP A 32 7.36 -0.11 8.16
C TRP A 32 8.42 0.98 7.96
N ALA A 33 8.78 1.70 9.03
CA ALA A 33 9.81 2.74 8.96
C ALA A 33 11.17 2.17 8.51
N SER A 34 11.52 0.97 8.99
CA SER A 34 12.75 0.27 8.60
C SER A 34 12.74 -0.15 7.13
N TRP A 35 11.60 -0.65 6.64
CA TRP A 35 11.42 -0.94 5.21
C TRP A 35 11.53 0.33 4.35
N ALA A 36 10.91 1.43 4.78
CA ALA A 36 10.96 2.70 4.06
C ALA A 36 12.40 3.25 3.99
N GLN A 37 13.15 3.17 5.09
CA GLN A 37 14.55 3.57 5.13
C GLN A 37 15.42 2.71 4.20
N ALA A 38 15.24 1.38 4.21
CA ALA A 38 16.00 0.47 3.35
C ALA A 38 15.75 0.72 1.85
N ASN A 39 14.57 1.25 1.50
CA ASN A 39 14.14 1.50 0.13
C ASN A 39 14.07 3.00 -0.23
N GLU A 40 14.66 3.88 0.58
CA GLU A 40 14.51 5.34 0.47
C GLU A 40 14.82 5.88 -0.94
N LYS A 41 15.76 5.26 -1.65
CA LYS A 41 16.20 5.67 -2.99
C LYS A 41 15.19 5.33 -4.09
N ALA A 42 14.37 4.31 -3.86
CA ALA A 42 13.35 3.89 -4.79
C ALA A 42 12.01 4.58 -4.50
N ILE A 43 11.76 5.02 -3.26
CA ILE A 43 10.51 5.67 -2.87
C ILE A 43 10.44 7.09 -3.43
N VAL A 44 9.44 7.33 -4.28
CA VAL A 44 9.12 8.66 -4.84
C VAL A 44 8.09 9.37 -3.96
N ASP A 45 7.08 8.61 -3.50
CA ASP A 45 6.09 9.06 -2.54
C ASP A 45 5.97 7.97 -1.46
N PRO A 46 6.30 8.25 -0.19
CA PRO A 46 6.15 7.27 0.90
C PRO A 46 4.69 6.84 1.08
N GLY A 47 3.75 7.63 0.59
CA GLY A 47 2.34 7.33 0.53
C GLY A 47 1.56 7.74 1.78
N ALA A 48 0.30 7.31 1.84
CA ALA A 48 -0.61 7.62 2.93
C ALA A 48 -1.75 6.58 3.06
N PRO A 49 -2.43 6.54 4.22
CA PRO A 49 -3.67 5.78 4.37
C PRO A 49 -4.79 6.28 3.45
N LEU A 50 -5.61 5.35 2.96
CA LEU A 50 -6.77 5.60 2.09
C LEU A 50 -8.06 5.55 2.92
N ASN A 51 -8.46 6.71 3.43
CA ASN A 51 -9.67 6.87 4.25
C ASN A 51 -10.82 7.52 3.45
N ALA A 52 -12.03 7.52 4.01
CA ALA A 52 -13.19 8.29 3.53
C ALA A 52 -13.42 8.21 2.00
N LYS A 53 -13.91 7.05 1.54
CA LYS A 53 -13.98 6.71 0.12
C LYS A 53 -15.31 7.11 -0.51
N LYS A 54 -15.24 7.76 -1.66
CA LYS A 54 -16.40 8.14 -2.51
C LYS A 54 -16.13 7.71 -3.95
N LEU A 55 -17.11 7.09 -4.59
CA LEU A 55 -17.05 6.73 -6.00
C LEU A 55 -17.81 7.77 -6.81
N VAL A 56 -17.11 8.39 -7.77
CA VAL A 56 -17.70 9.34 -8.72
C VAL A 56 -18.00 8.60 -10.02
N THR A 57 -19.26 8.61 -10.44
CA THR A 57 -19.73 8.03 -11.71
C THR A 57 -20.39 9.10 -12.57
N ALA A 58 -20.66 8.79 -13.84
CA ALA A 58 -21.43 9.68 -14.71
C ALA A 58 -22.87 9.96 -14.21
N ARG A 59 -23.37 9.17 -13.25
CA ARG A 59 -24.73 9.28 -12.70
C ARG A 59 -24.78 9.99 -11.35
N GLY A 60 -23.64 10.23 -10.71
CA GLY A 60 -23.58 10.85 -9.38
C GLY A 60 -22.41 10.34 -8.55
N VAL A 61 -22.44 10.66 -7.25
CA VAL A 61 -21.43 10.28 -6.27
C VAL A 61 -22.05 9.36 -5.22
N GLU A 62 -21.38 8.26 -4.89
CA GLU A 62 -21.83 7.31 -3.88
C GLU A 62 -20.73 6.96 -2.88
N ASP A 63 -21.15 6.54 -1.68
CA ASP A 63 -20.28 5.90 -0.72
C ASP A 63 -19.95 4.47 -1.17
N PHE A 64 -18.72 4.04 -0.95
CA PHE A 64 -18.33 2.67 -1.24
C PHE A 64 -17.27 2.16 -0.26
N THR A 65 -17.14 0.85 -0.20
CA THR A 65 -16.14 0.14 0.60
C THR A 65 -15.37 -0.83 -0.27
N ASP A 66 -14.09 -0.98 0.02
CA ASP A 66 -13.19 -1.94 -0.60
C ASP A 66 -12.04 -2.28 0.37
N ALA A 67 -11.13 -3.14 -0.06
CA ALA A 67 -9.97 -3.57 0.73
C ALA A 67 -8.78 -2.58 0.71
N LEU A 68 -8.79 -1.52 -0.11
CA LEU A 68 -7.63 -0.63 -0.29
C LEU A 68 -7.41 0.24 0.95
N ILE A 69 -6.28 0.09 1.64
CA ILE A 69 -6.04 0.81 2.91
C ILE A 69 -4.92 1.85 2.84
N ALA A 70 -4.01 1.75 1.86
CA ALA A 70 -2.88 2.66 1.71
C ALA A 70 -2.35 2.60 0.27
N TYR A 71 -1.46 3.54 -0.06
CA TYR A 71 -0.67 3.51 -1.28
C TYR A 71 0.79 3.87 -0.99
N THR A 72 1.70 3.58 -1.92
CA THR A 72 3.08 4.10 -1.99
C THR A 72 3.49 4.19 -3.47
N ILE A 73 4.38 5.11 -3.84
CA ILE A 73 4.91 5.20 -5.20
C ILE A 73 6.42 4.97 -5.18
N VAL A 74 6.90 4.06 -6.03
CA VAL A 74 8.32 3.76 -6.19
C VAL A 74 8.77 3.90 -7.65
N GLU A 75 10.08 3.99 -7.84
CA GLU A 75 10.76 3.93 -9.12
C GLU A 75 11.67 2.70 -9.18
N ALA A 76 11.62 1.97 -10.30
CA ALA A 76 12.42 0.77 -10.53
C ALA A 76 12.81 0.63 -12.00
N GLY A 77 13.80 -0.22 -12.31
CA GLY A 77 14.23 -0.52 -13.67
C GLY A 77 13.26 -1.43 -14.43
N SER A 78 12.48 -2.23 -13.71
CA SER A 78 11.49 -3.16 -14.26
C SER A 78 10.36 -3.43 -13.27
N HIS A 79 9.28 -4.07 -13.74
CA HIS A 79 8.19 -4.52 -12.88
C HIS A 79 8.67 -5.55 -11.84
N ASP A 80 9.55 -6.48 -12.23
CA ASP A 80 10.11 -7.49 -11.32
C ASP A 80 10.91 -6.83 -10.19
N GLU A 81 11.72 -5.82 -10.50
CA GLU A 81 12.42 -5.03 -9.49
C GLU A 81 11.45 -4.29 -8.56
N ALA A 82 10.37 -3.72 -9.11
CA ALA A 82 9.34 -3.08 -8.31
C ALA A 82 8.67 -4.06 -7.33
N VAL A 83 8.34 -5.29 -7.79
CA VAL A 83 7.80 -6.34 -6.93
C VAL A 83 8.79 -6.74 -5.84
N GLN A 84 10.08 -6.83 -6.15
CA GLN A 84 11.10 -7.17 -5.16
C GLN A 84 11.23 -6.14 -4.03
N ILE A 85 10.97 -4.85 -4.30
CA ILE A 85 10.94 -3.81 -3.26
C ILE A 85 9.88 -4.12 -2.18
N PHE A 86 8.75 -4.73 -2.56
CA PHE A 86 7.62 -4.99 -1.64
C PHE A 86 7.58 -6.43 -1.09
N SER A 87 8.44 -7.34 -1.57
CA SER A 87 8.36 -8.78 -1.24
C SER A 87 8.49 -9.09 0.26
N GLY A 88 9.21 -8.25 1.00
CA GLY A 88 9.37 -8.32 2.46
C GLY A 88 8.61 -7.24 3.23
N HIS A 89 7.64 -6.57 2.62
CA HIS A 89 6.94 -5.46 3.26
C HIS A 89 6.10 -5.96 4.47
N PRO A 90 6.19 -5.31 5.66
CA PRO A 90 5.55 -5.80 6.89
C PRO A 90 4.02 -5.95 6.78
N HIS A 91 3.37 -5.15 5.93
CA HIS A 91 1.94 -5.28 5.61
C HIS A 91 1.52 -6.71 5.26
N LEU A 92 2.35 -7.45 4.50
CA LEU A 92 2.05 -8.82 4.08
C LEU A 92 2.00 -9.81 5.25
N GLY A 93 2.71 -9.52 6.34
CA GLY A 93 2.77 -10.38 7.53
C GLY A 93 1.78 -9.99 8.63
N LEU A 94 1.11 -8.85 8.53
CA LEU A 94 0.24 -8.35 9.60
C LEU A 94 -1.04 -9.18 9.74
N PHE A 95 -1.70 -9.51 8.63
CA PHE A 95 -2.88 -10.39 8.61
C PHE A 95 -2.84 -11.33 7.40
N ALA A 96 -3.32 -12.55 7.59
CA ALA A 96 -3.47 -13.49 6.50
C ALA A 96 -4.43 -12.93 5.43
N GLY A 97 -3.98 -12.86 4.18
CA GLY A 97 -4.75 -12.30 3.07
C GLY A 97 -4.43 -10.83 2.75
N ASN A 98 -3.65 -10.13 3.59
CA ASN A 98 -3.09 -8.85 3.19
C ASN A 98 -2.28 -9.01 1.90
N SER A 99 -2.42 -8.05 0.99
CA SER A 99 -1.72 -8.07 -0.29
C SER A 99 -1.30 -6.68 -0.73
N ILE A 100 -0.36 -6.62 -1.65
CA ILE A 100 0.11 -5.39 -2.28
C ILE A 100 0.01 -5.59 -3.78
N ALA A 101 -0.80 -4.78 -4.46
CA ALA A 101 -0.85 -4.75 -5.92
C ALA A 101 0.18 -3.72 -6.43
N VAL A 102 1.15 -4.17 -7.21
CA VAL A 102 2.19 -3.33 -7.81
C VAL A 102 1.79 -3.06 -9.26
N LEU A 103 1.57 -1.79 -9.59
CA LEU A 103 1.01 -1.36 -10.88
C LEU A 103 2.01 -0.46 -11.59
N GLU A 104 2.32 -0.76 -12.85
CA GLU A 104 3.16 0.11 -13.68
C GLU A 104 2.38 1.38 -14.08
N CYS A 105 3.01 2.53 -13.91
CA CYS A 105 2.48 3.84 -14.28
C CYS A 105 3.23 4.35 -15.52
N PRO A 106 2.78 4.03 -16.75
CA PRO A 106 3.39 4.56 -17.96
C PRO A 106 3.24 6.09 -18.03
N PRO A 107 4.11 6.77 -18.79
CA PRO A 107 3.94 8.20 -19.03
C PRO A 107 2.57 8.48 -19.67
N PRO A 108 1.96 9.65 -19.41
CA PRO A 108 0.71 10.03 -20.05
C PRO A 108 0.87 10.03 -21.58
N PRO A 109 -0.17 9.65 -22.33
CA PRO A 109 -0.16 9.75 -23.78
C PRO A 109 0.09 11.20 -24.20
N SER A 110 0.95 11.38 -25.21
CA SER A 110 1.26 12.66 -25.86
C SER A 110 0.16 13.09 -26.82
#